data_AF-A0A7S4AMB3-F1
#
_entry.id   AF-A0A7S4AMB3-F1
#
_cell.length_a   1.000
_cell.length_b   1.000
_cell.length_c   1.000
_cell.angle_alpha   90.00
_cell.angle_beta   90.00
_cell.angle_gamma   90.00
#
_symmetry.space_group_name_H-M   'P 1'
#
loop_
_entity.id
_entity.type
_entity.pdbx_description
1 polymer ?
#
loop_
_entity_poly.entity_id
_entity_poly.type
_entity_poly.pdbx_seq_one_letter_code
_entity_poly.pdbx_strand_id
1 'polypeptide(L)'
;MRTTTNTNAKNQTVPFFILRLPDGRIKALFTVPSNMAETLVIHPIFCRGGSFDLQIDAVNANPSRERSNYAVRSTTETIFISTIFCSPYPDETARAIAQRIAIRQEDPSPAVSHLFGR
;
A
#
# COMPACT_ATOMS: atom_id res chain seq x y z
N MET A 1 -35.57 13.17 5.79
CA MET A 1 -35.04 11.91 6.33
C MET A 1 -33.52 11.98 6.27
N ARG A 2 -32.85 12.08 7.42
CA ARG A 2 -31.37 12.08 7.50
C ARG A 2 -30.92 10.63 7.62
N THR A 3 -30.34 10.08 6.57
CA THR A 3 -29.67 8.77 6.59
C THR A 3 -28.25 8.97 7.09
N THR A 4 -28.06 8.81 8.41
CA THR A 4 -26.73 8.71 9.02
C THR A 4 -26.57 7.30 9.58
N THR A 5 -25.92 6.42 8.82
CA THR A 5 -25.35 5.12 9.25
C THR A 5 -24.59 4.59 8.02
N ASN A 6 -23.34 4.14 8.07
CA ASN A 6 -22.68 3.39 9.14
C ASN A 6 -21.15 3.58 9.06
N THR A 7 -20.59 3.94 10.21
CA THR A 7 -19.16 4.07 10.52
C THR A 7 -18.49 2.70 10.52
N ASN A 8 -17.89 2.27 9.40
CA ASN A 8 -16.96 1.13 9.38
C ASN A 8 -15.65 1.41 8.61
N ALA A 9 -15.18 2.66 8.62
CA ALA A 9 -13.83 3.02 8.18
C ALA A 9 -12.80 2.89 9.32
N LYS A 10 -12.96 1.88 10.21
CA LYS A 10 -12.06 1.68 11.36
C LYS A 10 -11.18 0.45 11.11
N ASN A 11 -9.93 0.72 10.72
CA ASN A 11 -8.80 -0.21 10.68
C ASN A 11 -8.67 -1.12 9.43
N GLN A 12 -9.05 -0.64 8.25
CA GLN A 12 -8.59 -1.30 7.03
C GLN A 12 -7.08 -1.02 6.90
N THR A 13 -6.27 -2.05 7.12
CA THR A 13 -4.82 -2.04 6.93
C THR A 13 -4.46 -3.14 5.96
N VAL A 14 -3.65 -2.83 4.95
CA VAL A 14 -3.08 -3.90 4.13
C VAL A 14 -2.14 -4.76 4.97
N PRO A 15 -2.06 -6.08 4.71
CA PRO A 15 -1.05 -6.93 5.34
C PRO A 15 0.35 -6.38 5.04
N PHE A 16 1.21 -6.36 6.07
CA PHE A 16 2.56 -5.88 5.93
C PHE A 16 3.56 -6.73 6.73
N PHE A 17 4.81 -6.72 6.26
CA PHE A 17 5.94 -7.40 6.88
C PHE A 17 7.10 -6.42 7.02
N ILE A 18 7.86 -6.55 8.10
CA ILE A 18 9.02 -5.69 8.36
C ILE A 18 10.28 -6.53 8.34
N LEU A 19 11.23 -6.15 7.51
CA LEU A 19 12.56 -6.71 7.42
C LEU A 19 13.56 -5.67 7.93
N ARG A 20 14.37 -6.04 8.92
CA ARG A 20 15.49 -5.21 9.37
C ARG A 20 16.70 -5.51 8.50
N LEU A 21 17.20 -4.49 7.81
CA LEU A 21 18.39 -4.59 6.98
C LEU A 21 19.65 -4.45 7.86
N PRO A 22 20.77 -5.07 7.47
CA PRO A 22 22.03 -5.01 8.23
C PRO A 22 22.58 -3.58 8.37
N ASP A 23 22.21 -2.66 7.47
CA ASP A 23 22.58 -1.24 7.53
C ASP A 23 21.79 -0.41 8.57
N GLY A 24 20.97 -1.05 9.41
CA GLY A 24 20.09 -0.36 10.37
C GLY A 24 18.83 0.26 9.75
N ARG A 25 18.64 0.10 8.44
CA ARG A 25 17.43 0.49 7.71
C ARG A 25 16.33 -0.56 7.88
N ILE A 26 15.09 -0.14 7.76
CA ILE A 26 13.91 -1.00 7.82
C ILE A 26 13.28 -1.06 6.44
N LYS A 27 13.06 -2.26 5.91
CA LYS A 27 12.27 -2.48 4.70
C LYS A 27 10.90 -3.00 5.11
N ALA A 28 9.85 -2.24 4.83
CA ALA A 28 8.47 -2.71 4.99
C ALA A 28 7.94 -3.20 3.65
N LEU A 29 7.37 -4.41 3.63
CA LEU A 29 6.67 -4.98 2.49
C LEU A 29 5.17 -4.91 2.76
N PHE A 30 4.39 -4.61 1.74
CA PHE A 30 2.94 -4.49 1.77
C PHE A 30 2.33 -5.33 0.66
N THR A 31 1.24 -6.01 0.99
CA THR A 31 0.51 -6.87 0.06
C THR A 31 -0.64 -6.06 -0.56
N VAL A 32 -0.62 -5.85 -1.88
CA VAL A 32 -1.61 -5.03 -2.59
C VAL A 32 -2.10 -5.72 -3.86
N PRO A 33 -3.30 -5.41 -4.36
CA PRO A 33 -3.75 -5.94 -5.64
C PRO A 33 -3.01 -5.27 -6.81
N SER A 34 -2.74 -6.03 -7.87
CA SER A 34 -1.85 -5.64 -8.98
C SER A 34 -2.32 -4.38 -9.70
N ASN A 35 -3.62 -4.25 -9.91
CA ASN A 35 -4.26 -3.08 -10.51
C ASN A 35 -4.05 -1.77 -9.73
N MET A 36 -3.67 -1.85 -8.44
CA MET A 36 -3.38 -0.69 -7.60
C MET A 36 -1.88 -0.49 -7.37
N ALA A 37 -1.04 -1.50 -7.61
CA ALA A 37 0.39 -1.43 -7.36
C ALA A 37 1.06 -0.32 -8.18
N GLU A 38 0.74 -0.21 -9.46
CA GLU A 38 1.30 0.83 -10.34
C GLU A 38 0.96 2.23 -9.84
N THR A 39 -0.30 2.50 -9.49
CA THR A 39 -0.75 3.79 -8.94
C THR A 39 -0.06 4.13 -7.62
N LEU A 40 0.17 3.14 -6.76
CA LEU A 40 0.84 3.32 -5.48
C LEU A 40 2.34 3.61 -5.63
N VAL A 41 2.99 3.05 -6.65
CA VAL A 41 4.40 3.35 -6.96
C VAL A 41 4.55 4.74 -7.57
N ILE A 42 3.62 5.16 -8.43
CA ILE A 42 3.67 6.48 -9.07
C ILE A 42 3.50 7.62 -8.05
N HIS A 43 2.73 7.38 -6.99
CA HIS A 43 2.44 8.39 -5.97
C HIS A 43 3.03 8.02 -4.62
N PRO A 44 4.05 8.74 -4.11
CA PRO A 44 4.62 8.46 -2.80
C PRO A 44 3.56 8.58 -1.70
N ILE A 45 3.71 7.78 -0.66
CA ILE A 45 2.84 7.82 0.52
C ILE A 45 3.35 8.90 1.46
N PHE A 46 2.51 9.90 1.74
CA PHE A 46 2.81 10.91 2.74
C PHE A 46 2.24 10.49 4.10
N CYS A 47 3.10 10.36 5.10
CA CYS A 47 2.71 10.00 6.46
C CYS A 47 3.65 10.63 7.48
N ARG A 48 3.10 11.14 8.60
CA ARG A 48 3.87 11.72 9.71
C ARG A 48 4.94 12.76 9.29
N GLY A 49 4.67 13.51 8.22
CA GLY A 49 5.59 14.53 7.68
C GLY A 49 6.72 14.00 6.78
N GLY A 50 6.78 12.69 6.52
CA GLY A 50 7.70 12.07 5.56
C GLY A 50 7.02 11.61 4.27
N SER A 51 7.78 11.56 3.19
CA SER A 51 7.40 10.93 1.93
C SER A 51 8.06 9.55 1.82
N PHE A 52 7.25 8.52 1.63
CA PHE A 52 7.69 7.13 1.47
C PHE A 52 7.48 6.70 0.02
N ASP A 53 8.58 6.43 -0.67
CA ASP A 53 8.58 5.95 -2.04
C ASP A 53 8.33 4.44 -2.04
N LEU A 54 7.28 4.01 -2.74
CA LEU A 54 6.90 2.61 -2.84
C LEU A 54 7.52 2.01 -4.10
N GLN A 55 8.11 0.83 -3.99
CA GLN A 55 8.68 0.09 -5.12
C GLN A 55 8.02 -1.28 -5.23
N ILE A 56 7.71 -1.72 -6.44
CA ILE A 56 7.23 -3.10 -6.65
C ILE A 56 8.38 -4.07 -6.35
N ASP A 57 8.15 -4.97 -5.41
CA ASP A 57 9.08 -6.04 -5.08
C ASP A 57 8.85 -7.19 -6.06
N ALA A 58 9.63 -7.18 -7.15
CA ALA A 58 9.51 -8.12 -8.26
C ALA A 58 9.88 -9.57 -7.88
N VAL A 59 10.28 -9.84 -6.63
CA VAL A 59 10.62 -11.20 -6.17
C VAL A 59 9.40 -12.13 -6.18
N ASN A 60 8.18 -11.57 -6.21
CA ASN A 60 6.95 -12.34 -6.43
C ASN A 60 6.29 -12.12 -7.79
N ALA A 61 6.94 -11.43 -8.72
CA ALA A 61 6.56 -11.39 -10.13
C ALA A 61 7.03 -12.68 -10.84
N ASN A 62 6.83 -13.83 -10.20
CA ASN A 62 6.71 -15.09 -10.91
C ASN A 62 5.24 -15.22 -11.31
N PRO A 63 4.82 -14.77 -12.51
CA PRO A 63 3.78 -15.54 -13.14
C PRO A 63 4.38 -16.93 -13.26
N SER A 64 3.66 -17.96 -12.86
CA SER A 64 3.82 -19.23 -13.55
C SER A 64 3.63 -18.90 -15.03
N ARG A 65 4.74 -18.62 -15.71
CA ARG A 65 4.86 -18.44 -17.16
C ARG A 65 4.73 -19.82 -17.81
N GLU A 66 3.89 -20.66 -17.23
CA GLU A 66 3.38 -21.88 -17.80
C GLU A 66 2.23 -21.46 -18.69
N ARG A 67 2.52 -21.47 -19.98
CA ARG A 67 1.55 -21.56 -21.06
C ARG A 67 0.32 -22.35 -20.59
N SER A 68 -0.79 -21.66 -20.35
CA SER A 68 -2.10 -22.27 -20.49
C SER A 68 -3.01 -21.25 -21.14
N ASN A 69 -3.19 -21.45 -22.44
CA ASN A 69 -4.40 -21.06 -23.14
C ASN A 69 -5.61 -21.46 -22.29
N TYR A 70 -6.65 -20.62 -22.30
CA TYR A 70 -7.94 -20.80 -21.62
C TYR A 70 -7.98 -20.45 -20.12
N ALA A 71 -8.12 -19.16 -19.80
CA ALA A 71 -9.31 -18.63 -19.12
C ALA A 71 -9.09 -17.16 -18.78
N VAL A 72 -10.02 -16.31 -19.22
CA VAL A 72 -10.25 -14.99 -18.63
C VAL A 72 -10.60 -15.21 -17.16
N ARG A 73 -9.61 -15.13 -16.29
CA ARG A 73 -9.81 -15.10 -14.83
C ARG A 73 -9.32 -13.74 -14.36
N SER A 74 -10.26 -12.87 -14.02
CA SER A 74 -10.04 -11.72 -13.14
C SER A 74 -9.63 -12.21 -11.75
N THR A 75 -8.54 -12.94 -11.64
CA THR A 75 -7.87 -13.16 -10.36
C THR A 75 -7.06 -11.92 -10.11
N THR A 76 -7.50 -11.10 -9.17
CA THR A 76 -6.73 -9.97 -8.67
C THR A 76 -5.37 -10.48 -8.20
N GLU A 77 -4.35 -10.39 -9.06
CA GLU A 77 -3.00 -10.83 -8.74
C GLU A 77 -2.49 -9.97 -7.59
N THR A 78 -1.94 -10.62 -6.57
CA THR A 78 -1.45 -9.93 -5.39
C THR A 78 0.04 -9.64 -5.56
N ILE A 79 0.38 -8.35 -5.60
CA ILE A 79 1.75 -7.86 -5.76
C ILE A 79 2.27 -7.40 -4.39
N PHE A 80 3.55 -7.64 -4.16
CA PHE A 80 4.26 -7.07 -3.03
C PHE A 80 4.89 -5.75 -3.45
N ILE A 81 4.62 -4.71 -2.68
CA ILE A 81 5.33 -3.43 -2.79
C ILE A 81 6.14 -3.21 -1.52
N SER A 82 7.22 -2.47 -1.60
CA SER A 82 8.10 -2.23 -0.46
C SER A 82 8.59 -0.80 -0.39
N THR A 83 8.91 -0.35 0.83
CA THR A 83 9.58 0.92 1.08
C THR A 83 10.69 0.70 2.10
N ILE A 84 11.75 1.48 1.98
CA ILE A 84 12.85 1.48 2.93
C ILE A 84 12.83 2.80 3.71
N PHE A 85 12.93 2.73 5.04
CA PHE A 85 12.96 3.90 5.90
C PHE A 85 13.78 3.66 7.17
N CYS A 86 14.08 4.74 7.90
CA CYS A 86 14.66 4.70 9.24
C CYS A 86 13.65 5.31 10.20
N SER A 87 13.25 4.57 11.24
CA SER A 87 12.36 5.06 12.27
C SER A 87 12.68 4.38 13.61
N PRO A 88 12.64 5.12 14.74
CA PRO A 88 12.74 4.53 16.07
C PRO A 88 11.56 3.60 16.39
N TYR A 89 10.44 3.75 15.68
CA TYR A 89 9.23 2.94 15.85
C TYR A 89 8.82 2.32 14.48
N PRO A 90 9.54 1.27 14.01
CA PRO A 90 9.31 0.64 12.72
C PRO A 90 7.87 0.17 12.51
N ASP A 91 7.32 -0.53 13.50
CA ASP A 91 6.00 -1.15 13.44
C ASP A 91 4.87 -0.12 13.32
N GLU A 92 4.92 0.94 14.12
CA GLU A 92 3.95 2.04 14.01
C GLU A 92 4.04 2.76 12.67
N THR A 93 5.26 2.95 12.16
CA THR A 93 5.49 3.63 10.88
C THR A 93 4.96 2.78 9.73
N ALA A 94 5.31 1.50 9.69
CA ALA A 94 4.80 0.56 8.69
C ALA A 94 3.28 0.44 8.75
N ARG A 95 2.69 0.37 9.96
CA ARG A 95 1.24 0.35 10.13
C ARG A 95 0.58 1.59 9.58
N ALA A 96 1.13 2.77 9.84
CA ALA A 96 0.58 4.02 9.33
C ALA A 96 0.68 4.11 7.79
N ILE A 97 1.76 3.59 7.19
CA ILE A 97 1.89 3.45 5.74
C ILE A 97 0.84 2.46 5.20
N ALA A 98 0.67 1.30 5.85
CA ALA A 98 -0.32 0.29 5.48
C ALA A 98 -1.77 0.81 5.52
N GLN A 99 -2.10 1.63 6.52
CA GLN A 99 -3.39 2.32 6.57
C GLN A 99 -3.56 3.28 5.39
N ARG A 100 -2.51 4.02 5.04
CA ARG A 100 -2.57 4.98 3.94
C ARG A 100 -2.69 4.31 2.57
N ILE A 101 -2.04 3.16 2.42
CA ILE A 101 -2.19 2.30 1.25
C ILE A 101 -3.64 1.78 1.16
N ALA A 102 -4.21 1.29 2.26
CA ALA A 102 -5.60 0.82 2.27
C ALA A 102 -6.59 1.93 1.88
N ILE A 103 -6.42 3.15 2.43
CA ILE A 103 -7.25 4.31 2.07
C ILE A 103 -7.13 4.62 0.56
N ARG A 104 -5.92 4.56 -0.01
CA ARG A 104 -5.71 4.77 -1.46
C ARG A 104 -6.28 3.66 -2.33
N GLN A 105 -6.45 2.45 -1.79
CA GLN A 105 -7.12 1.36 -2.53
C GLN A 105 -8.64 1.57 -2.57
N GLU A 106 -9.21 2.15 -1.53
CA GLU A 106 -10.65 2.48 -1.48
C GLU A 106 -10.99 3.76 -2.27
N ASP A 107 -10.09 4.74 -2.24
CA ASP A 107 -10.19 5.99 -3.01
C ASP A 107 -8.93 6.16 -3.89
N PRO A 108 -8.96 5.71 -5.16
CA PRO A 108 -7.82 5.84 -6.08
C PRO A 108 -7.62 7.28 -6.56
N SER A 109 -8.53 8.20 -6.21
CA SER A 109 -8.33 9.61 -6.48
C SER A 109 -7.27 10.15 -5.50
N PRO A 110 -6.26 10.90 -5.96
CA PRO A 110 -5.52 11.74 -5.04
C PRO A 110 -6.50 12.82 -4.61
N ALA A 111 -7.25 12.58 -3.52
CA ALA A 111 -8.01 13.61 -2.85
C ALA A 111 -7.00 14.62 -2.28
N VAL A 112 -6.49 15.49 -3.15
CA VAL A 112 -6.02 16.83 -2.83
C VAL A 112 -7.27 17.64 -2.48
N SER A 113 -7.93 17.25 -1.40
CA SER A 113 -9.15 17.91 -0.95
C SER A 113 -8.98 18.21 0.53
N HIS A 114 -8.75 19.51 0.78
CA HIS A 114 -8.87 20.25 2.04
C HIS A 114 -7.73 20.15 3.05
N LEU A 115 -6.62 20.83 2.76
CA LEU A 115 -5.78 21.42 3.81
C LEU A 115 -5.22 22.82 3.42
N PHE A 116 -5.99 23.57 2.64
CA PHE A 116 -5.87 25.03 2.58
C PHE A 116 -7.26 25.64 2.80
N GLY A 117 -7.58 25.84 4.07
CA GLY A 117 -8.77 26.53 4.55
C GLY A 117 -8.39 27.24 5.83
N ARG A 118 -7.94 28.48 5.63
CA ARG A 118 -7.62 29.57 6.58
C ARG A 118 -8.20 29.44 7.99
#